data_AF-A5N7M2-F1
#
_entry.id   AF-A5N7M2-F1
#
_cell.length_a   1.000
_cell.length_b   1.000
_cell.length_c   1.000
_cell.angle_alpha   90.00
_cell.angle_beta   90.00
_cell.angle_gamma   90.00
#
_symmetry.space_group_name_H-M   'P 1'
#
loop_
_entity.id
_entity.type
_entity.pdbx_description
1 polymer ?
#
loop_
_entity_poly.entity_id
_entity_poly.type
_entity_poly.pdbx_seq_one_letter_code
_entity_poly.pdbx_strand_id
1 'polypeptide(L)'
;MKKTSQVLSDNLNQISAIMEELSASSVNVSNNQHSLNKEIINIKNISTEINSILDSIKSIADETKMLGLNAAIEAARAGDMGRGFGVVATEIRKLSENSKNTAMKISDLTKKIEESVDKTVETSNSTLETTEQQTSAIEETNANLQEVISISDKLNNLATSNMDRFKR
;
A
#
# COMPACT_ATOMS: atom_id res chain seq x y z
N MET A 1 -39.65 30.34 18.82
CA MET A 1 -38.30 30.92 18.59
C MET A 1 -37.26 30.39 19.56
N LYS A 2 -37.39 30.56 20.89
CA LYS A 2 -36.39 30.03 21.86
C LYS A 2 -36.13 28.52 21.74
N LYS A 3 -37.19 27.70 21.66
CA LYS A 3 -37.08 26.23 21.47
C LYS A 3 -36.40 25.85 20.14
N THR A 4 -36.66 26.62 19.07
CA THR A 4 -36.07 26.40 17.74
C THR A 4 -34.58 26.77 17.71
N SER A 5 -34.20 27.88 18.36
CA SER A 5 -32.79 28.30 18.50
C SER A 5 -31.99 27.32 19.36
N GLN A 6 -32.59 26.78 20.43
CA GLN A 6 -31.96 25.73 21.24
C GLN A 6 -31.66 24.48 20.41
N VAL A 7 -32.66 23.95 19.68
CA VAL A 7 -32.47 22.78 18.81
C VAL A 7 -31.42 23.05 17.72
N LEU A 8 -31.39 24.26 17.16
CA LEU A 8 -30.37 24.65 16.18
C LEU A 8 -28.97 24.64 16.80
N SER A 9 -28.81 25.20 18.00
CA SER A 9 -27.53 25.19 18.73
C SER A 9 -27.06 23.76 19.04
N ASP A 10 -27.98 22.89 19.48
CA ASP A 10 -27.66 21.49 19.80
C ASP A 10 -27.21 20.74 18.54
N ASN A 11 -27.88 20.95 17.40
CA ASN A 11 -27.50 20.38 16.11
C ASN A 11 -26.13 20.89 15.63
N LEU A 12 -25.83 22.18 15.78
CA LEU A 12 -24.54 22.75 15.38
C LEU A 12 -23.39 22.19 16.22
N ASN A 13 -23.59 22.04 17.53
CA ASN A 13 -22.62 21.39 18.41
C ASN A 13 -22.37 19.93 17.99
N GLN A 14 -23.43 19.21 17.61
CA GLN A 14 -23.30 17.83 17.13
C GLN A 14 -22.54 17.76 15.80
N ILE A 15 -22.80 18.67 14.85
CA ILE A 15 -22.05 18.73 13.59
C ILE A 15 -20.58 19.07 13.86
N SER A 16 -20.29 20.01 14.76
CA SER A 16 -18.90 20.35 15.14
C SER A 16 -18.15 19.14 15.68
N ALA A 17 -18.78 18.34 16.54
CA ALA A 17 -18.18 17.11 17.06
C ALA A 17 -17.90 16.08 15.95
N ILE A 18 -18.83 15.92 14.99
CA ILE A 18 -18.62 15.04 13.83
C ILE A 18 -17.47 15.55 12.95
N MET A 19 -17.33 16.87 12.76
CA MET A 19 -16.24 17.45 11.97
C MET A 19 -14.87 17.29 12.64
N GLU A 20 -14.81 17.40 13.97
CA GLU A 20 -13.59 17.08 14.73
C GLU A 20 -13.20 15.61 14.59
N GLU A 21 -14.17 14.69 14.72
CA GLU A 21 -13.95 13.26 14.50
C GLU A 21 -13.48 12.97 13.07
N LEU A 22 -14.09 13.60 12.08
CA LEU A 22 -13.73 13.44 10.67
C LEU A 22 -12.33 13.99 10.38
N SER A 23 -11.93 15.10 11.01
CA SER A 23 -10.58 15.65 10.92
C SER A 23 -9.55 14.68 11.50
N ALA A 24 -9.82 14.15 12.71
CA ALA A 24 -8.97 13.15 13.34
C ALA A 24 -8.85 11.87 12.49
N SER A 25 -9.95 11.43 11.88
CA SER A 25 -9.95 10.28 10.97
C SER A 25 -9.10 10.54 9.72
N SER A 26 -9.19 11.74 9.13
CA SER A 26 -8.40 12.13 7.95
C SER A 26 -6.89 12.10 8.26
N VAL A 27 -6.48 12.61 9.43
CA VAL A 27 -5.09 12.54 9.90
C VAL A 27 -4.64 11.08 10.07
N ASN A 28 -5.48 10.22 10.64
CA ASN A 28 -5.17 8.80 10.79
C ASN A 28 -5.00 8.09 9.45
N VAL A 29 -5.87 8.38 8.47
CA VAL A 29 -5.75 7.84 7.10
C VAL A 29 -4.41 8.27 6.48
N SER A 30 -4.05 9.55 6.58
CA SER A 30 -2.77 10.06 6.06
C SER A 30 -1.55 9.36 6.70
N ASN A 31 -1.56 9.19 8.03
CA ASN A 31 -0.51 8.46 8.74
C ASN A 31 -0.41 6.99 8.32
N ASN A 32 -1.56 6.33 8.14
CA ASN A 32 -1.62 4.95 7.65
C ASN A 32 -1.09 4.84 6.22
N GLN A 33 -1.41 5.80 5.35
CA GLN A 33 -0.87 5.85 3.98
C GLN A 33 0.64 6.06 3.96
N HIS A 34 1.18 6.87 4.87
CA HIS A 34 2.63 7.04 5.00
C HIS A 34 3.32 5.74 5.44
N SER A 35 2.72 5.02 6.39
CA SER A 35 3.21 3.70 6.81
C SER A 35 3.11 2.66 5.70
N LEU A 36 2.00 2.64 4.95
CA LEU A 36 1.83 1.78 3.78
C LEU A 36 2.92 2.02 2.72
N ASN A 37 3.23 3.28 2.42
CA ASN A 37 4.30 3.62 1.48
C ASN A 37 5.67 3.10 1.93
N LYS A 38 5.97 3.09 3.23
CA LYS A 38 7.21 2.49 3.75
C LYS A 38 7.26 0.99 3.51
N GLU A 39 6.15 0.29 3.76
CA GLU A 39 6.06 -1.15 3.52
C GLU A 39 6.16 -1.50 2.03
N ILE A 40 5.54 -0.70 1.15
CA ILE A 40 5.69 -0.83 -0.31
C ILE A 40 7.18 -0.74 -0.71
N ILE A 41 7.90 0.27 -0.22
CA ILE A 41 9.33 0.44 -0.52
C ILE A 41 10.13 -0.78 -0.02
N ASN A 42 9.81 -1.28 1.17
CA ASN A 42 10.44 -2.47 1.72
C ASN A 42 10.22 -3.70 0.83
N ILE A 43 8.98 -3.96 0.38
CA ILE A 43 8.65 -5.07 -0.52
C ILE A 43 9.40 -4.94 -1.85
N LYS A 44 9.54 -3.72 -2.39
CA LYS A 44 10.30 -3.46 -3.63
C LYS A 44 11.78 -3.78 -3.48
N ASN A 45 12.38 -3.43 -2.33
CA ASN A 45 13.77 -3.76 -2.02
C ASN A 45 13.96 -5.27 -1.90
N ILE A 46 13.07 -5.97 -1.17
CA ILE A 46 13.09 -7.43 -1.02
C ILE A 46 12.97 -8.12 -2.40
N SER A 47 12.06 -7.63 -3.26
CA SER A 47 11.87 -8.17 -4.61
C SER A 47 13.14 -8.02 -5.46
N THR A 48 13.83 -6.89 -5.34
CA THR A 48 15.11 -6.63 -6.01
C THR A 48 16.20 -7.60 -5.52
N GLU A 49 16.28 -7.84 -4.22
CA GLU A 49 17.23 -8.79 -3.63
C GLU A 49 16.95 -10.23 -4.08
N ILE A 50 15.68 -10.64 -4.12
CA ILE A 50 15.26 -11.93 -4.66
C ILE A 50 15.72 -12.08 -6.11
N ASN A 51 15.53 -11.07 -6.96
CA ASN A 51 15.96 -11.13 -8.37
C ASN A 51 17.49 -11.31 -8.50
N SER A 52 18.29 -10.65 -7.67
CA SER A 52 19.75 -10.83 -7.62
C SER A 52 20.16 -12.26 -7.24
N ILE A 53 19.47 -12.85 -6.26
CA ILE A 53 19.67 -14.26 -5.87
C ILE A 53 19.30 -15.19 -7.02
N LEU A 54 18.19 -14.93 -7.72
CA LEU A 54 17.75 -15.74 -8.85
C LEU A 54 18.75 -15.70 -10.01
N ASP A 55 19.35 -14.55 -10.29
CA ASP A 55 20.39 -14.42 -11.32
C ASP A 55 21.67 -15.18 -10.94
N SER A 56 22.01 -15.20 -9.65
CA SER A 56 23.09 -16.04 -9.12
C SER A 56 22.78 -17.52 -9.30
N ILE A 57 21.55 -17.97 -8.98
CA ILE A 57 21.11 -19.36 -9.17
C ILE A 57 21.15 -19.76 -10.65
N LYS A 58 20.70 -18.89 -11.57
CA LYS A 58 20.77 -19.14 -13.02
C LYS A 58 22.23 -19.33 -13.46
N SER A 59 23.14 -18.49 -12.97
CA SER A 59 24.57 -18.55 -13.29
C SER A 59 25.21 -19.85 -12.78
N ILE A 60 24.92 -20.24 -11.53
CA ILE A 60 25.38 -21.51 -10.94
C ILE A 60 24.83 -22.70 -11.72
N ALA A 61 23.56 -22.64 -12.14
CA ALA A 61 22.95 -23.69 -12.94
C ALA A 61 23.62 -23.82 -14.32
N ASP A 62 23.96 -22.71 -14.98
CA ASP A 62 24.67 -22.73 -16.26
C ASP A 62 26.10 -23.29 -16.11
N GLU A 63 26.83 -22.90 -15.06
CA GLU A 63 28.16 -23.44 -14.76
C GLU A 63 28.12 -24.94 -14.44
N THR A 64 27.15 -25.37 -13.62
CA THR A 64 26.96 -26.78 -13.28
C THR A 64 26.58 -27.61 -14.51
N LYS A 65 25.77 -27.05 -15.42
CA LYS A 65 25.44 -27.69 -16.70
C LYS A 65 26.69 -27.89 -17.57
N MET A 66 27.60 -26.92 -17.60
CA MET A 66 28.88 -27.02 -18.30
C MET A 66 29.83 -28.04 -17.65
N LEU A 67 29.89 -28.10 -16.32
CA LEU A 67 30.64 -29.13 -15.61
C LEU A 67 30.11 -30.54 -15.92
N GLY A 68 28.79 -30.72 -15.90
CA GLY A 68 28.15 -31.98 -16.29
C GLY A 68 28.41 -32.35 -17.75
N LEU A 69 28.49 -31.38 -18.67
CA LEU A 69 28.89 -31.62 -20.06
C LEU A 69 30.33 -32.12 -20.15
N ASN A 70 31.27 -31.45 -19.48
CA ASN A 70 32.68 -31.85 -19.47
C ASN A 70 32.86 -33.27 -18.88
N ALA A 71 32.15 -33.57 -17.79
CA ALA A 71 32.14 -34.90 -17.20
C ALA A 71 31.57 -35.97 -18.15
N ALA A 72 30.52 -35.65 -18.92
CA ALA A 72 29.96 -36.55 -19.90
C ALA A 72 30.93 -36.84 -21.06
N ILE A 73 31.69 -35.83 -21.51
CA ILE A 73 32.73 -35.98 -22.54
C ILE A 73 33.84 -36.90 -22.04
N GLU A 74 34.33 -36.68 -20.81
CA GLU A 74 35.41 -37.50 -20.26
C GLU A 74 34.95 -38.95 -19.97
N ALA A 75 33.71 -39.12 -19.52
CA ALA A 75 33.08 -40.44 -19.37
C ALA A 75 32.99 -41.19 -20.71
N ALA A 76 32.62 -40.50 -21.80
CA ALA A 76 32.61 -41.10 -23.13
C ALA A 76 34.02 -41.48 -23.61
N ARG A 77 35.03 -40.65 -23.28
CA ARG A 77 36.43 -40.90 -23.62
C ARG A 77 37.02 -42.12 -22.89
N ALA A 78 36.59 -42.37 -21.65
CA ALA A 78 36.97 -43.54 -20.86
C ALA A 78 36.29 -44.85 -21.32
N GLY A 79 35.39 -44.80 -22.32
CA GLY A 79 34.72 -45.98 -22.87
C GLY A 79 33.88 -46.72 -21.83
N ASP A 80 34.02 -48.05 -21.77
CA ASP A 80 33.24 -48.89 -20.84
C ASP A 80 33.50 -48.56 -19.36
N MET A 81 34.72 -48.14 -19.01
CA MET A 81 35.08 -47.75 -17.64
C MET A 81 34.38 -46.45 -17.19
N GLY A 82 33.92 -45.62 -18.14
CA GLY A 82 33.25 -44.35 -17.89
C GLY A 82 31.73 -44.43 -17.86
N ARG A 83 31.09 -45.57 -18.19
CA ARG A 83 29.61 -45.65 -18.31
C ARG A 83 28.87 -45.19 -17.06
N GLY A 84 29.32 -45.58 -15.87
CA GLY A 84 28.72 -45.14 -14.61
C GLY A 84 28.81 -43.64 -14.39
N PHE A 85 29.96 -43.04 -14.67
CA PHE A 85 30.17 -41.59 -14.60
C PHE A 85 29.33 -40.83 -15.63
N GLY A 86 29.12 -41.38 -16.82
CA GLY A 86 28.28 -40.78 -17.87
C GLY A 86 26.81 -40.66 -17.45
N VAL A 87 26.28 -41.63 -16.70
CA VAL A 87 24.93 -41.57 -16.13
C VAL A 87 24.82 -40.44 -15.11
N VAL A 88 25.79 -40.35 -14.19
CA VAL A 88 25.83 -39.27 -13.19
C VAL A 88 25.93 -37.90 -13.85
N ALA A 89 26.80 -37.75 -14.87
CA ALA A 89 26.95 -36.49 -15.61
C ALA A 89 25.65 -36.05 -16.32
N THR A 90 24.88 -37.01 -16.83
CA THR A 90 23.56 -36.75 -17.43
C THR A 90 22.56 -36.27 -16.40
N GLU A 91 22.51 -36.89 -15.22
CA GLU A 91 21.59 -36.48 -14.15
C GLU A 91 21.94 -35.09 -13.61
N ILE A 92 23.24 -34.77 -13.46
CA ILE A 92 23.71 -33.42 -13.08
C ILE A 92 23.17 -32.36 -14.06
N ARG A 93 23.31 -32.59 -15.37
CA ARG A 93 22.81 -31.64 -16.39
C ARG A 93 21.31 -31.42 -16.29
N LYS A 94 20.55 -32.49 -16.10
CA LYS A 94 19.09 -32.43 -15.94
C LYS A 94 18.71 -31.65 -14.68
N LEU A 95 19.42 -31.86 -13.57
CA LEU A 95 19.19 -31.14 -12.32
C LEU A 95 19.49 -29.65 -12.48
N SER A 96 20.60 -29.29 -13.13
CA SER A 96 20.95 -27.90 -13.42
C SER A 96 19.89 -27.20 -14.28
N GLU A 97 19.39 -27.87 -15.32
CA GLU A 97 18.33 -27.32 -16.17
C GLU A 97 17.03 -27.11 -15.40
N ASN A 98 16.65 -28.07 -14.54
CA ASN A 98 15.49 -27.93 -13.66
C ASN A 98 15.65 -26.77 -12.66
N SER A 99 16.84 -26.59 -12.09
CA SER A 99 17.15 -25.46 -11.19
C SER A 99 17.00 -24.12 -11.92
N LYS A 100 17.54 -24.00 -13.14
CA LYS A 100 17.40 -22.79 -13.96
C LYS A 100 15.94 -22.49 -14.29
N ASN A 101 15.19 -23.49 -14.72
CA ASN A 101 13.75 -23.35 -15.03
C ASN A 101 12.94 -22.95 -13.79
N THR A 102 13.29 -23.46 -12.61
CA THR A 102 12.66 -23.07 -11.35
C THR A 102 12.97 -21.62 -11.00
N ALA A 103 14.23 -21.19 -11.13
CA ALA A 103 14.61 -19.80 -10.92
C ALA A 103 13.88 -18.83 -11.85
N MET A 104 13.66 -19.22 -13.12
CA MET A 104 12.86 -18.41 -14.07
C MET A 104 11.40 -18.27 -13.61
N LYS A 105 10.77 -19.37 -13.18
CA LYS A 105 9.38 -19.32 -12.66
C LYS A 105 9.25 -18.44 -11.42
N ILE A 106 10.25 -18.47 -10.51
CA ILE A 106 10.25 -17.58 -9.35
C ILE A 106 10.41 -16.12 -9.79
N SER A 107 11.27 -15.85 -10.78
CA SER A 107 11.45 -14.50 -11.33
C SER A 107 10.14 -13.94 -11.90
N ASP A 108 9.36 -14.77 -12.60
CA ASP A 108 8.02 -14.39 -13.10
C ASP A 108 7.05 -14.07 -11.95
N LEU A 109 7.13 -14.79 -10.82
CA LEU A 109 6.32 -14.50 -9.64
C LEU A 109 6.75 -13.19 -8.98
N THR A 110 8.06 -12.94 -8.86
CA THR A 110 8.59 -11.67 -8.32
C THR A 110 8.14 -10.49 -9.18
N LYS A 111 8.14 -10.63 -10.50
CA LYS A 111 7.62 -9.60 -11.41
C LYS A 111 6.14 -9.30 -11.17
N LYS A 112 5.31 -10.33 -10.93
CA LYS A 112 3.89 -10.12 -10.58
C LYS A 112 3.72 -9.41 -9.24
N ILE A 113 4.62 -9.66 -8.28
CA ILE A 113 4.64 -8.94 -7.01
C ILE A 113 4.95 -7.46 -7.27
N GLU A 114 5.97 -7.15 -8.07
CA GLU A 114 6.32 -5.78 -8.46
C GLU A 114 5.14 -5.05 -9.12
N GLU A 115 4.47 -5.67 -10.09
CA GLU A 115 3.27 -5.12 -10.74
C GLU A 115 2.12 -4.83 -9.74
N SER A 116 1.92 -5.74 -8.77
CA SER A 116 0.91 -5.56 -7.72
C SER A 116 1.29 -4.43 -6.75
N VAL A 117 2.58 -4.27 -6.45
CA VAL A 117 3.10 -3.19 -5.61
C VAL A 117 2.90 -1.85 -6.30
N ASP A 118 3.23 -1.73 -7.59
CA ASP A 118 3.05 -0.49 -8.35
C ASP A 118 1.57 -0.07 -8.40
N LYS A 119 0.64 -1.02 -8.58
CA LYS A 119 -0.80 -0.74 -8.49
C LYS A 119 -1.25 -0.29 -7.10
N THR A 120 -0.61 -0.82 -6.05
CA THR A 120 -0.88 -0.43 -4.67
C THR A 120 -0.42 1.00 -4.40
N VAL A 121 0.72 1.42 -4.98
CA VAL A 121 1.20 2.82 -4.94
C VAL A 121 0.21 3.76 -5.59
N GLU A 122 -0.30 3.43 -6.77
CA GLU A 122 -1.29 4.25 -7.47
C GLU A 122 -2.55 4.46 -6.62
N THR A 123 -3.06 3.38 -6.02
CA THR A 123 -4.22 3.43 -5.13
C THR A 123 -3.94 4.24 -3.85
N SER A 124 -2.74 4.10 -3.29
CA SER A 124 -2.28 4.86 -2.12
C SER A 124 -2.25 6.37 -2.41
N ASN A 125 -1.68 6.77 -3.55
CA ASN A 125 -1.62 8.17 -3.97
C ASN A 125 -3.01 8.76 -4.18
N SER A 126 -3.91 8.03 -4.84
CA SER A 126 -5.30 8.46 -5.02
C SER A 126 -6.04 8.62 -3.67
N THR A 127 -5.73 7.74 -2.70
CA THR A 127 -6.28 7.85 -1.35
C THR A 127 -5.76 9.09 -0.62
N LEU A 128 -4.47 9.42 -0.76
CA LEU A 128 -3.89 10.65 -0.20
C LEU A 128 -4.54 11.90 -0.79
N GLU A 129 -4.68 11.98 -2.11
CA GLU A 129 -5.35 13.10 -2.78
C GLU A 129 -6.79 13.28 -2.29
N THR A 130 -7.55 12.19 -2.18
CA THR A 130 -8.92 12.22 -1.65
C THR A 130 -8.94 12.69 -0.19
N THR A 131 -7.97 12.28 0.61
CA THR A 131 -7.86 12.67 2.03
C THR A 131 -7.50 14.15 2.19
N GLU A 132 -6.67 14.70 1.30
CA GLU A 132 -6.35 16.13 1.24
C GLU A 132 -7.60 16.95 0.90
N GLN A 133 -8.33 16.55 -0.15
CA GLN A 133 -9.60 17.20 -0.53
C GLN A 133 -10.63 17.14 0.61
N GLN A 134 -10.73 15.98 1.29
CA GLN A 134 -11.59 15.82 2.45
C GLN A 134 -11.19 16.77 3.59
N THR A 135 -9.89 16.96 3.84
CA THR A 135 -9.39 17.87 4.87
C THR A 135 -9.77 19.32 4.56
N SER A 136 -9.59 19.78 3.31
CA SER A 136 -10.03 21.12 2.90
C SER A 136 -11.54 21.32 3.03
N ALA A 137 -12.35 20.31 2.68
CA ALA A 137 -13.81 20.38 2.84
C ALA A 137 -14.23 20.47 4.31
N ILE A 138 -13.53 19.80 5.22
CA ILE A 138 -13.75 19.89 6.67
C ILE A 138 -13.44 21.30 7.17
N GLU A 139 -12.32 21.89 6.74
CA GLU A 139 -11.95 23.26 7.12
C GLU A 139 -12.98 24.29 6.66
N GLU A 140 -13.43 24.20 5.40
CA GLU A 140 -14.49 25.05 4.86
C GLU A 140 -15.81 24.87 5.62
N THR A 141 -16.20 23.62 5.91
CA THR A 141 -17.42 23.34 6.67
C THR A 141 -17.34 23.88 8.09
N ASN A 142 -16.18 23.78 8.75
CA ASN A 142 -15.96 24.36 10.07
C ASN A 142 -16.07 25.89 10.04
N ALA A 143 -15.52 26.55 9.03
CA ALA A 143 -15.67 28.00 8.87
C ALA A 143 -17.15 28.41 8.71
N ASN A 144 -17.90 27.68 7.88
CA ASN A 144 -19.34 27.90 7.69
C ASN A 144 -20.13 27.65 8.97
N LEU A 145 -19.79 26.62 9.75
CA LEU A 145 -20.43 26.33 11.04
C LEU A 145 -20.24 27.46 12.04
N GLN A 146 -19.05 28.05 12.12
CA GLN A 146 -18.78 29.20 12.99
C GLN A 146 -19.66 30.40 12.63
N GLU A 147 -19.87 30.66 11.33
CA GLU A 147 -20.78 31.70 10.88
C GLU A 147 -22.23 31.42 11.27
N VAL A 148 -22.70 30.19 11.09
CA VAL A 148 -24.07 29.77 11.46
C VAL A 148 -24.29 29.83 12.97
N ILE A 149 -23.30 29.45 13.78
CA ILE A 149 -23.34 29.61 15.24
C ILE A 149 -23.50 31.09 15.61
N SER A 150 -22.70 31.99 15.02
CA SER A 150 -22.81 33.43 15.24
C SER A 150 -24.19 33.99 14.89
N ILE A 151 -24.79 33.51 13.79
CA ILE A 151 -26.15 33.90 13.38
C ILE A 151 -27.20 33.36 14.37
N SER A 152 -27.06 32.11 14.80
CA SER A 152 -27.95 31.48 15.78
C SER A 152 -27.95 32.25 17.11
N ASP A 153 -26.78 32.68 17.59
CA ASP A 153 -26.65 33.48 18.82
C ASP A 153 -27.33 34.85 18.68
N LYS A 154 -27.14 35.53 17.54
CA LYS A 154 -27.82 36.80 17.25
C LYS A 154 -29.35 36.63 17.25
N LEU A 155 -29.86 35.57 16.63
CA LEU A 155 -31.29 35.25 16.60
C LEU A 155 -31.84 34.95 18.00
N ASN A 156 -31.10 34.23 18.83
CA ASN A 156 -31.49 33.95 20.21
C ASN A 156 -31.61 35.24 21.03
N ASN A 157 -30.63 36.15 20.91
CA ASN A 157 -30.62 37.44 21.60
C ASN A 157 -31.76 38.37 21.13
N LEU A 158 -32.10 38.36 19.85
CA LEU A 158 -33.26 39.08 19.30
C LEU A 158 -34.58 38.51 19.84
N ALA A 159 -34.69 37.19 19.95
CA ALA A 159 -35.89 36.54 20.46
C ALA A 159 -36.12 36.82 21.95
N THR A 160 -35.07 36.82 22.78
CA THR A 160 -35.16 37.15 24.21
C THR A 160 -35.50 38.61 24.45
N SER A 161 -34.83 39.55 23.76
CA SER A 161 -35.10 40.99 23.89
C SER A 161 -36.52 41.40 23.48
N ASN A 162 -37.07 40.80 22.42
CA ASN A 162 -38.48 41.02 22.04
C ASN A 162 -39.46 40.48 23.09
N MET A 163 -39.14 39.34 23.72
CA MET A 163 -39.99 38.73 24.74
C MET A 163 -40.06 39.57 26.03
N ASP A 164 -38.99 40.28 26.38
CA ASP A 164 -38.96 41.22 27.50
C ASP A 164 -39.74 42.51 27.21
N ARG A 165 -39.78 42.96 25.95
CA ARG A 165 -40.59 44.13 25.52
C ARG A 165 -42.09 43.89 25.62
N PHE A 166 -42.57 42.67 25.39
CA PHE A 166 -44.00 42.33 25.48
C PHE A 166 -44.49 42.04 26.90
N LYS A 167 -43.59 41.90 27.88
CA LYS A 167 -43.93 41.68 29.29
C LYS A 167 -44.07 42.96 30.12
N ARG A 168 -43.80 44.13 29.52
CA ARG A 168 -44.03 45.46 30.11
C ARG A 168 -45.28 46.09 29.51
#